data_AF-A0AAD7BYS3-F1
#
_entry.id   AF-A0AAD7BYS3-F1
#
_cell.length_a   1.000
_cell.length_b   1.000
_cell.length_c   1.000
_cell.angle_alpha   90.00
_cell.angle_beta   90.00
_cell.angle_gamma   90.00
#
_symmetry.space_group_name_H-M   'P 1'
#
loop_
_entity.id
_entity.type
_entity.pdbx_description
1 polymer ?
#
loop_
_entity_poly.entity_id
_entity_poly.type
_entity_poly.pdbx_seq_one_letter_code
_entity_poly.pdbx_strand_id
1 'polypeptide(L)'
;GDIVLQAESTQFRVNRDVLATQSSVFADMFSVPQPPNEPTVDGCPVVILSGDSAEDWELLIQILYEPFDDKEMRPFEEIAAMLRLGRKYGFSAAEANAVRRIHWEFLITLAAWDKSSASFIRVDFYEGLVADILNLAHEFGLNSSIPAIAFCCLDMYSLDRILTGMKRPDSSRIVLHPDVEKMLAVGLARIMGFQYTSWSWVDNEEVVPTSSCTNRARCELGIKRLRRWCMSNARFDGPACFMLSTWPANSFSGRFCGYCDDTAQNAFNARRVKGWEALPSFFGLAKWDELKDVE
;
A
#
# COMPACT_ATOMS: atom_id res chain seq x y z
N GLY A 1 -34.71 4.13 12.69
CA GLY A 1 -34.19 2.87 13.24
C GLY A 1 -35.03 2.35 14.39
N ASP A 2 -34.96 1.04 14.63
CA ASP A 2 -35.66 0.28 15.67
C ASP A 2 -34.69 -0.40 16.66
N ILE A 3 -33.39 -0.11 16.55
CA ILE A 3 -32.34 -0.49 17.49
C ILE A 3 -31.35 0.67 17.68
N VAL A 4 -30.75 0.76 18.86
CA VAL A 4 -29.69 1.73 19.18
C VAL A 4 -28.37 0.99 19.31
N LEU A 5 -27.38 1.41 18.53
CA LEU A 5 -25.99 1.01 18.70
C LEU A 5 -25.27 2.06 19.54
N GLN A 6 -24.55 1.67 20.57
CA GLN A 6 -23.75 2.59 21.38
C GLN A 6 -22.26 2.24 21.26
N ALA A 7 -21.49 3.14 20.66
CA ALA A 7 -20.03 3.09 20.61
C ALA A 7 -19.48 4.32 21.33
N GLU A 8 -18.55 4.14 22.25
CA GLU A 8 -18.07 5.19 23.16
C GLU A 8 -19.24 5.94 23.84
N SER A 9 -19.27 7.28 23.73
CA SER A 9 -20.36 8.13 24.22
C SER A 9 -21.42 8.47 23.15
N THR A 10 -21.34 7.84 21.97
CA THR A 10 -22.21 8.15 20.83
C THR A 10 -23.23 7.04 20.62
N GLN A 11 -24.46 7.42 20.30
CA GLN A 11 -25.57 6.51 20.05
C GLN A 11 -26.11 6.70 18.64
N PHE A 12 -26.25 5.59 17.91
CA PHE A 12 -26.75 5.54 16.53
C PHE A 12 -28.06 4.79 16.49
N ARG A 13 -29.10 5.40 15.93
CA ARG A 13 -30.42 4.76 15.77
C ARG A 13 -30.58 4.20 14.36
N VAL A 14 -30.39 2.90 14.21
CA VAL A 14 -30.35 2.19 12.91
C VAL A 14 -31.44 1.12 12.80
N ASN A 15 -31.58 0.49 11.64
CA ASN A 15 -32.58 -0.54 11.36
C ASN A 15 -31.96 -1.92 11.52
N ARG A 16 -32.61 -2.78 12.32
CA ARG A 16 -32.18 -4.18 12.50
C ARG A 16 -32.04 -4.91 11.18
N ASP A 17 -33.01 -4.75 10.28
CA ASP A 17 -33.02 -5.44 8.99
C ASP A 17 -31.81 -5.07 8.13
N VAL A 18 -31.37 -3.79 8.17
CA VAL A 18 -30.19 -3.33 7.42
C VAL A 18 -28.93 -3.99 7.95
N LEU A 19 -28.76 -4.03 9.28
CA LEU A 19 -27.62 -4.70 9.92
C LEU A 19 -27.63 -6.21 9.66
N ALA A 20 -28.76 -6.88 9.88
CA ALA A 20 -28.89 -8.33 9.71
C ALA A 20 -28.72 -8.78 8.25
N THR A 21 -29.10 -7.94 7.28
CA THR A 21 -28.90 -8.26 5.86
C THR A 21 -27.43 -8.22 5.48
N GLN A 22 -26.63 -7.37 6.13
CA GLN A 22 -25.25 -7.09 5.73
C GLN A 22 -24.20 -7.67 6.67
N SER A 23 -24.56 -8.07 7.89
CA SER A 23 -23.69 -8.66 8.91
C SER A 23 -24.26 -9.99 9.41
N SER A 24 -23.43 -11.03 9.32
CA SER A 24 -23.73 -12.34 9.92
C SER A 24 -23.84 -12.27 11.43
N VAL A 25 -22.99 -11.51 12.11
CA VAL A 25 -23.01 -11.37 13.57
C VAL A 25 -24.30 -10.73 14.06
N PHE A 26 -24.78 -9.66 13.40
CA PHE A 26 -26.05 -9.04 13.77
C PHE A 26 -27.26 -9.90 13.39
N ALA A 27 -27.20 -10.62 12.28
CA ALA A 27 -28.24 -11.60 11.92
C ALA A 27 -28.40 -12.67 13.02
N ASP A 28 -27.28 -13.23 13.47
CA ASP A 28 -27.26 -14.23 14.54
C ASP A 28 -27.73 -13.62 15.87
N MET A 29 -27.22 -12.44 16.23
CA MET A 29 -27.59 -11.73 17.46
C MET A 29 -29.09 -11.46 17.56
N PHE A 30 -29.74 -11.07 16.45
CA PHE A 30 -31.18 -10.79 16.44
C PHE A 30 -32.05 -12.03 16.33
N SER A 31 -31.49 -13.18 15.95
CA SER A 31 -32.21 -14.45 15.94
C SER A 31 -32.47 -15.01 17.34
N VAL A 32 -31.69 -14.56 18.33
CA VAL A 32 -31.80 -15.02 19.72
C VAL A 32 -32.83 -14.18 20.49
N PRO A 33 -33.79 -14.80 21.21
CA PRO A 33 -34.73 -14.07 22.05
C PRO A 33 -34.01 -13.28 23.16
N GLN A 34 -34.28 -11.97 23.22
CA GLN A 34 -33.69 -11.11 24.24
C GLN A 34 -34.39 -11.24 25.60
N PRO A 35 -33.67 -11.15 26.73
CA PRO A 35 -34.27 -11.19 28.06
C PRO A 35 -35.20 -9.98 28.31
N PRO A 36 -36.23 -10.11 29.17
CA PRO A 36 -37.30 -9.11 29.31
C PRO A 36 -36.90 -7.77 29.96
N ASN A 37 -35.66 -7.63 30.46
CA ASN A 37 -35.21 -6.44 31.20
C ASN A 37 -34.00 -5.75 30.56
N GLU A 38 -33.90 -5.77 29.23
CA GLU A 38 -32.81 -5.08 28.55
C GLU A 38 -32.93 -3.56 28.62
N PRO A 39 -31.80 -2.85 28.76
CA PRO A 39 -31.78 -1.40 28.70
C PRO A 39 -32.31 -0.92 27.34
N THR A 40 -33.18 0.08 27.39
CA THR A 40 -33.73 0.73 26.20
C THR A 40 -33.42 2.23 26.24
N VAL A 41 -33.24 2.80 25.06
CA VAL A 41 -33.16 4.25 24.82
C VAL A 41 -34.25 4.60 23.83
N ASP A 42 -35.12 5.55 24.18
CA ASP A 42 -36.29 5.94 23.38
C ASP A 42 -37.16 4.75 22.94
N GLY A 43 -37.30 3.75 23.81
CA GLY A 43 -38.06 2.52 23.56
C GLY A 43 -37.41 1.54 22.59
N CYS A 44 -36.15 1.78 22.17
CA CYS A 44 -35.37 0.88 21.32
C CYS A 44 -34.34 0.12 22.17
N PRO A 45 -34.15 -1.19 21.97
CA PRO A 45 -33.06 -1.94 22.61
C PRO A 45 -31.69 -1.40 22.24
N VAL A 46 -30.75 -1.48 23.18
CA VAL A 46 -29.41 -0.92 23.06
C VAL A 46 -28.38 -2.04 22.96
N VAL A 47 -27.56 -2.00 21.91
CA VAL A 47 -26.36 -2.85 21.77
C VAL A 47 -25.14 -2.02 22.10
N ILE A 48 -24.41 -2.39 23.15
CA ILE A 48 -23.18 -1.72 23.56
C ILE A 48 -21.99 -2.34 22.81
N LEU A 49 -21.35 -1.53 21.98
CA LEU A 49 -20.23 -1.88 21.12
C LEU A 49 -18.92 -1.54 21.84
N SER A 50 -18.63 -2.34 22.86
CA SER A 50 -17.49 -2.09 23.76
C SER A 50 -16.17 -2.15 22.99
N GLY A 51 -15.39 -1.07 23.11
CA GLY A 51 -14.05 -0.96 22.51
C GLY A 51 -14.03 -0.51 21.05
N ASP A 52 -15.18 -0.20 20.45
CA ASP A 52 -15.23 0.37 19.10
C ASP A 52 -15.22 1.89 19.10
N SER A 53 -14.63 2.46 18.05
CA SER A 53 -14.68 3.89 17.75
C SER A 53 -16.08 4.28 17.29
N ALA A 54 -16.61 5.39 17.83
CA ALA A 54 -17.85 5.98 17.31
C ALA A 54 -17.69 6.44 15.85
N GLU A 55 -16.51 6.94 15.48
CA GLU A 55 -16.21 7.40 14.11
C GLU A 55 -16.24 6.24 13.10
N ASP A 56 -15.63 5.09 13.44
CA ASP A 56 -15.66 3.91 12.56
C ASP A 56 -17.12 3.45 12.32
N TRP A 57 -17.95 3.48 13.36
CA TRP A 57 -19.36 3.13 13.27
C TRP A 57 -20.18 4.15 12.45
N GLU A 58 -19.91 5.44 12.62
CA GLU A 58 -20.56 6.49 11.83
C GLU A 58 -20.29 6.29 10.33
N LEU A 59 -19.01 6.11 9.96
CA LEU A 59 -18.58 5.89 8.58
C LEU A 59 -19.20 4.61 8.00
N LEU A 60 -19.14 3.50 8.74
CA LEU A 60 -19.73 2.25 8.26
C LEU A 60 -21.26 2.40 8.10
N ILE A 61 -21.96 3.02 9.03
CA ILE A 61 -23.42 3.22 8.92
C ILE A 61 -23.75 4.05 7.68
N GLN A 62 -23.00 5.09 7.36
CA GLN A 62 -23.21 5.86 6.12
C GLN A 62 -23.07 4.94 4.89
N ILE A 63 -22.03 4.10 4.86
CA ILE A 63 -21.77 3.14 3.78
C ILE A 63 -22.89 2.09 3.66
N LEU A 64 -23.46 1.62 4.78
CA LEU A 64 -24.53 0.62 4.77
C LEU A 64 -25.87 1.15 4.23
N TYR A 65 -26.08 2.47 4.28
CA TYR A 65 -27.34 3.12 3.90
C TYR A 65 -27.27 3.83 2.54
N GLU A 66 -26.08 4.19 2.06
CA GLU A 66 -25.90 4.86 0.77
C GLU A 66 -25.36 3.92 -0.31
N PRO A 67 -25.78 4.07 -1.58
CA PRO A 67 -25.19 3.33 -2.69
C PRO A 67 -23.69 3.61 -2.79
N PHE A 68 -22.89 2.56 -2.75
CA PHE A 68 -21.44 2.66 -2.79
C PHE A 68 -20.92 2.46 -4.24
N ASP A 69 -20.26 3.47 -4.82
CA ASP A 69 -19.56 3.31 -6.10
C ASP A 69 -18.10 2.92 -5.87
N ASP A 70 -17.76 1.72 -6.34
CA ASP A 70 -16.40 1.18 -6.39
C ASP A 70 -15.42 2.04 -7.21
N LYS A 71 -15.94 2.98 -7.99
CA LYS A 71 -15.16 3.92 -8.81
C LYS A 71 -14.66 5.14 -8.07
N GLU A 72 -15.31 5.52 -6.98
CA GLU A 72 -15.02 6.77 -6.27
C GLU A 72 -13.79 6.67 -5.37
N MET A 73 -13.08 7.79 -5.23
CA MET A 73 -12.06 7.95 -4.18
C MET A 73 -12.76 8.06 -2.84
N ARG A 74 -12.17 7.45 -1.81
CA ARG A 74 -12.68 7.49 -0.44
C ARG A 74 -11.58 7.87 0.56
N PRO A 75 -11.93 8.51 1.67
CA PRO A 75 -11.01 8.72 2.79
C PRO A 75 -10.44 7.38 3.28
N PHE A 76 -9.22 7.42 3.82
CA PHE A 76 -8.60 6.24 4.42
C PHE A 76 -9.42 5.69 5.59
N GLU A 77 -10.04 6.60 6.34
CA GLU A 77 -10.85 6.32 7.52
C GLU A 77 -12.05 5.42 7.17
N GLU A 78 -12.72 5.67 6.03
CA GLU A 78 -13.79 4.80 5.54
C GLU A 78 -13.29 3.38 5.28
N ILE A 79 -12.12 3.25 4.63
CA ILE A 79 -11.52 1.95 4.29
C ILE A 79 -11.10 1.20 5.55
N ALA A 80 -10.53 1.92 6.53
CA ALA A 80 -10.13 1.34 7.81
C ALA A 80 -11.35 0.87 8.61
N ALA A 81 -12.42 1.67 8.68
CA ALA A 81 -13.68 1.32 9.34
C ALA A 81 -14.33 0.09 8.70
N MET A 82 -14.40 0.05 7.36
CA MET A 82 -14.90 -1.10 6.61
C MET A 82 -14.14 -2.39 6.92
N LEU A 83 -12.82 -2.32 7.06
CA LEU A 83 -11.99 -3.50 7.34
C LEU A 83 -12.10 -3.94 8.81
N ARG A 84 -11.97 -3.01 9.76
CA ARG A 84 -12.06 -3.27 11.21
C ARG A 84 -13.41 -3.85 11.60
N LEU A 85 -14.48 -3.12 11.28
CA LEU A 85 -15.84 -3.52 11.62
C LEU A 85 -16.32 -4.66 10.72
N GLY A 86 -15.87 -4.70 9.46
CA GLY A 86 -16.15 -5.79 8.53
C GLY A 86 -15.72 -7.14 9.09
N ARG A 87 -14.47 -7.25 9.55
CA ARG A 87 -13.98 -8.47 10.18
C ARG A 87 -14.62 -8.77 11.53
N LYS A 88 -14.75 -7.74 12.38
CA LYS A 88 -15.26 -7.93 13.75
C LYS A 88 -16.73 -8.36 13.77
N TYR A 89 -17.54 -7.80 12.88
CA TYR A 89 -18.99 -8.00 12.85
C TYR A 89 -19.46 -8.78 11.61
N GLY A 90 -18.56 -9.28 10.78
CA GLY A 90 -18.92 -10.09 9.61
C GLY A 90 -19.67 -9.31 8.53
N PHE A 91 -19.34 -8.03 8.30
CA PHE A 91 -19.81 -7.28 7.13
C PHE A 91 -18.96 -7.60 5.90
N SER A 92 -19.11 -8.81 5.35
CA SER A 92 -18.22 -9.35 4.32
C SER A 92 -18.13 -8.48 3.05
N ALA A 93 -19.22 -7.80 2.68
CA ALA A 93 -19.22 -6.89 1.53
C ALA A 93 -18.35 -5.64 1.77
N ALA A 94 -18.42 -5.07 2.98
CA ALA A 94 -17.59 -3.92 3.36
C ALA A 94 -16.12 -4.33 3.43
N GLU A 95 -15.82 -5.47 4.08
CA GLU A 95 -14.47 -6.01 4.15
C GLU A 95 -13.88 -6.25 2.75
N ALA A 96 -14.59 -6.99 1.89
CA ALA A 96 -14.13 -7.31 0.54
C ALA A 96 -13.87 -6.05 -0.30
N ASN A 97 -14.66 -5.00 -0.07
CA ASN A 97 -14.50 -3.73 -0.76
C ASN A 97 -13.23 -2.98 -0.30
N ALA A 98 -12.99 -2.91 1.01
CA ALA A 98 -11.77 -2.32 1.56
C ALA A 98 -10.52 -3.02 1.05
N VAL A 99 -10.50 -4.36 1.09
CA VAL A 99 -9.39 -5.19 0.58
C VAL A 99 -9.18 -4.94 -0.91
N ARG A 100 -10.24 -4.92 -1.72
CA ARG A 100 -10.16 -4.66 -3.16
C ARG A 100 -9.59 -3.28 -3.46
N ARG A 101 -9.92 -2.24 -2.68
CA ARG A 101 -9.39 -0.89 -2.85
C ARG A 101 -7.89 -0.84 -2.59
N ILE A 102 -7.42 -1.48 -1.52
CA ILE A 102 -5.99 -1.56 -1.20
C ILE A 102 -5.22 -2.30 -2.31
N HIS A 103 -5.69 -3.47 -2.76
CA HIS A 103 -5.05 -4.21 -3.85
C HIS A 103 -5.01 -3.45 -5.18
N TRP A 104 -6.00 -2.58 -5.41
CA TRP A 104 -6.05 -1.77 -6.63
C TRP A 104 -5.01 -0.66 -6.64
N GLU A 105 -4.75 -0.04 -5.48
CA GLU A 105 -3.72 0.99 -5.36
C GLU A 105 -2.31 0.39 -5.38
N PHE A 106 -2.14 -0.78 -4.77
CA PHE A 106 -0.84 -1.43 -4.61
C PHE A 106 -0.75 -2.67 -5.49
N LEU A 107 -0.49 -2.37 -6.77
CA LEU A 107 -0.53 -3.32 -7.86
C LEU A 107 0.46 -4.49 -7.67
N ILE A 108 -0.02 -5.71 -7.84
CA ILE A 108 0.75 -6.95 -7.61
C ILE A 108 1.62 -7.41 -8.81
N THR A 109 1.72 -6.61 -9.88
CA THR A 109 2.59 -6.94 -11.03
C THR A 109 3.43 -5.74 -11.46
N LEU A 110 4.64 -6.00 -11.95
CA LEU A 110 5.53 -4.96 -12.47
C LEU A 110 4.92 -4.19 -13.65
N ALA A 111 4.18 -4.87 -14.53
CA ALA A 111 3.53 -4.21 -15.67
C ALA A 111 2.42 -3.26 -15.23
N ALA A 112 1.71 -3.58 -14.15
CA ALA A 112 0.71 -2.71 -13.56
C ALA A 112 1.39 -1.54 -12.82
N TRP A 113 2.45 -1.81 -12.05
CA TRP A 113 3.31 -0.79 -11.43
C TRP A 113 3.78 0.26 -12.45
N ASP A 114 4.25 -0.18 -13.61
CA ASP A 114 4.73 0.71 -14.69
C ASP A 114 3.64 1.57 -15.32
N LYS A 115 2.38 1.12 -15.25
CA LYS A 115 1.20 1.84 -15.73
C LYS A 115 0.57 2.71 -14.64
N SER A 116 1.01 2.57 -13.39
CA SER A 116 0.49 3.35 -12.28
C SER A 116 0.73 4.83 -12.53
N SER A 117 -0.32 5.64 -12.43
CA SER A 117 -0.14 7.08 -12.33
C SER A 117 0.59 7.40 -11.03
N ALA A 118 1.36 8.48 -10.99
CA ALA A 118 1.98 8.97 -9.74
C ALA A 118 0.96 9.43 -8.67
N SER A 119 -0.32 9.14 -8.86
CA SER A 119 -1.46 9.54 -8.04
C SER A 119 -2.33 8.34 -7.71
N PHE A 120 -2.74 8.25 -6.44
CA PHE A 120 -3.80 7.37 -5.94
C PHE A 120 -5.13 7.67 -6.64
N ILE A 121 -5.95 6.65 -6.86
CA ILE A 121 -7.21 6.78 -7.63
C ILE A 121 -8.45 6.25 -6.89
N ARG A 122 -8.26 5.56 -5.77
CA ARG A 122 -9.27 4.94 -4.91
C ARG A 122 -9.27 5.47 -3.48
N VAL A 123 -8.15 6.03 -3.04
CA VAL A 123 -7.98 6.55 -1.68
C VAL A 123 -7.50 8.00 -1.71
N ASP A 124 -8.12 8.85 -0.89
CA ASP A 124 -7.75 10.26 -0.79
C ASP A 124 -6.31 10.42 -0.30
N PHE A 125 -5.51 11.09 -1.11
CA PHE A 125 -4.09 11.24 -0.84
C PHE A 125 -3.82 12.27 0.26
N TYR A 126 -3.05 11.86 1.26
CA TYR A 126 -2.38 12.74 2.22
C TYR A 126 -0.96 12.25 2.49
N GLU A 127 -0.16 13.11 3.13
CA GLU A 127 1.28 12.91 3.29
C GLU A 127 1.63 11.55 3.90
N GLY A 128 0.90 11.11 4.92
CA GLY A 128 1.14 9.86 5.64
C GLY A 128 0.36 8.63 5.15
N LEU A 129 -0.40 8.74 4.05
CA LEU A 129 -1.35 7.71 3.62
C LEU A 129 -0.74 6.31 3.50
N VAL A 130 0.43 6.20 2.87
CA VAL A 130 1.03 4.88 2.58
C VAL A 130 1.44 4.17 3.87
N ALA A 131 1.85 4.91 4.90
CA ALA A 131 2.16 4.34 6.20
C ALA A 131 0.92 3.85 6.95
N ASP A 132 -0.18 4.60 6.87
CA ASP A 132 -1.47 4.18 7.42
C ASP A 132 -1.99 2.91 6.74
N ILE A 133 -1.93 2.85 5.40
CA ILE A 133 -2.29 1.65 4.65
C ILE A 133 -1.36 0.48 4.99
N LEU A 134 -0.06 0.71 5.20
CA LEU A 134 0.87 -0.35 5.58
C LEU A 134 0.57 -0.92 6.98
N ASN A 135 0.25 -0.05 7.94
CA ASN A 135 -0.20 -0.48 9.27
C ASN A 135 -1.49 -1.29 9.18
N LEU A 136 -2.47 -0.81 8.41
CA LEU A 136 -3.74 -1.50 8.22
C LEU A 136 -3.54 -2.86 7.53
N ALA A 137 -2.72 -2.92 6.48
CA ALA A 137 -2.38 -4.16 5.80
C ALA A 137 -1.66 -5.15 6.73
N HIS A 138 -0.80 -4.66 7.63
CA HIS A 138 -0.16 -5.50 8.64
C HIS A 138 -1.14 -6.02 9.69
N GLU A 139 -2.00 -5.14 10.23
CA GLU A 139 -3.02 -5.46 11.23
C GLU A 139 -4.00 -6.53 10.73
N PHE A 140 -4.40 -6.44 9.47
CA PHE A 140 -5.35 -7.34 8.83
C PHE A 140 -4.70 -8.44 7.98
N GLY A 141 -3.36 -8.55 7.98
CA GLY A 141 -2.66 -9.61 7.27
C GLY A 141 -2.90 -9.62 5.75
N LEU A 142 -2.98 -8.45 5.12
CA LEU A 142 -3.09 -8.28 3.65
C LEU A 142 -1.73 -8.48 2.97
N ASN A 143 -1.11 -9.65 3.22
CA ASN A 143 0.28 -9.94 2.88
C ASN A 143 0.60 -9.79 1.38
N SER A 144 -0.38 -9.97 0.51
CA SER A 144 -0.20 -9.88 -0.94
C SER A 144 0.12 -8.45 -1.40
N SER A 145 -0.37 -7.44 -0.66
CA SER A 145 -0.12 -6.02 -0.93
C SER A 145 1.10 -5.46 -0.20
N ILE A 146 1.51 -6.06 0.92
CA ILE A 146 2.59 -5.54 1.78
C ILE A 146 3.90 -5.25 1.01
N PRO A 147 4.43 -6.12 0.12
CA PRO A 147 5.69 -5.83 -0.56
C PRO A 147 5.65 -4.54 -1.39
N ALA A 148 4.54 -4.29 -2.10
CA ALA A 148 4.37 -3.10 -2.91
C ALA A 148 4.16 -1.84 -2.04
N ILE A 149 3.31 -1.93 -1.00
CA ILE A 149 3.08 -0.82 -0.06
C ILE A 149 4.39 -0.45 0.66
N ALA A 150 5.13 -1.44 1.16
CA ALA A 150 6.39 -1.24 1.86
C ALA A 150 7.45 -0.60 0.96
N PHE A 151 7.52 -1.00 -0.32
CA PHE A 151 8.38 -0.34 -1.29
C PHE A 151 7.96 1.13 -1.53
N CYS A 152 6.67 1.41 -1.67
CA CYS A 152 6.15 2.78 -1.77
C CYS A 152 6.53 3.60 -0.53
N CYS A 153 6.42 3.06 0.68
CA CYS A 153 6.87 3.72 1.90
C CYS A 153 8.36 4.11 1.84
N LEU A 154 9.23 3.18 1.41
CA LEU A 154 10.67 3.44 1.26
C LEU A 154 11.01 4.41 0.12
N ASP A 155 10.16 4.48 -0.90
CA ASP A 155 10.31 5.47 -1.97
C ASP A 155 9.88 6.86 -1.50
N MET A 156 8.77 6.97 -0.76
CA MET A 156 8.14 8.23 -0.39
C MET A 156 8.72 8.88 0.87
N TYR A 157 9.21 8.09 1.82
CA TYR A 157 9.61 8.57 3.14
C TYR A 157 11.07 8.28 3.46
N SER A 158 11.74 9.21 4.14
CA SER A 158 13.07 8.97 4.71
C SER A 158 12.97 8.02 5.90
N LEU A 159 14.07 7.36 6.24
CA LEU A 159 14.11 6.49 7.41
C LEU A 159 13.82 7.27 8.72
N ASP A 160 14.26 8.52 8.80
CA ASP A 160 13.93 9.42 9.91
C ASP A 160 12.41 9.61 10.05
N ARG A 161 11.71 9.84 8.95
CA ARG A 161 10.24 9.97 8.95
C ARG A 161 9.53 8.66 9.26
N ILE A 162 10.05 7.53 8.80
CA ILE A 162 9.52 6.20 9.11
C ILE A 162 9.61 5.94 10.63
N LEU A 163 10.73 6.30 11.25
CA LEU A 163 10.99 6.03 12.68
C LEU A 163 10.42 7.08 13.63
N THR A 164 10.28 8.32 13.18
CA THR A 164 9.71 9.39 14.02
C THR A 164 8.21 9.49 13.83
N GLY A 165 7.69 9.23 12.64
CA GLY A 165 6.28 9.26 12.29
C GLY A 165 5.91 10.35 11.28
N MET A 166 4.71 10.20 10.71
CA MET A 166 4.15 11.09 9.68
C MET A 166 2.92 11.83 10.21
N LYS A 167 2.42 12.83 9.47
CA LYS A 167 1.22 13.58 9.85
C LYS A 167 0.01 13.14 9.04
N ARG A 168 -1.12 13.01 9.71
CA ARG A 168 -2.46 12.98 9.11
C ARG A 168 -2.98 14.41 8.87
N PRO A 169 -4.06 14.58 8.08
CA PRO A 169 -4.68 15.89 7.84
C PRO A 169 -5.14 16.60 9.13
N ASP A 170 -5.61 15.84 10.11
CA ASP A 170 -6.03 16.33 11.45
C ASP A 170 -4.84 16.69 12.36
N SER A 171 -3.60 16.63 11.86
CA SER A 171 -2.35 16.81 12.59
C SER A 171 -2.00 15.72 13.61
N SER A 172 -2.80 14.64 13.70
CA SER A 172 -2.40 13.45 14.45
C SER A 172 -1.16 12.80 13.83
N ARG A 173 -0.38 12.11 14.66
CA ARG A 173 0.87 11.46 14.23
C ARG A 173 0.61 9.99 13.93
N ILE A 174 1.05 9.57 12.76
CA ILE A 174 1.10 8.17 12.34
C ILE A 174 2.40 7.58 12.86
N VAL A 175 2.28 6.56 13.69
CA VAL A 175 3.39 5.73 14.15
C VAL A 175 3.21 4.35 13.56
N LEU A 176 4.26 3.82 12.93
CA LEU A 176 4.20 2.48 12.35
C LEU A 176 4.28 1.43 13.46
N HIS A 177 3.66 0.27 13.23
CA HIS A 177 3.84 -0.85 14.14
C HIS A 177 5.33 -1.23 14.23
N PRO A 178 5.89 -1.58 15.41
CA PRO A 178 7.32 -1.86 15.55
C PRO A 178 7.85 -2.94 14.60
N ASP A 179 7.03 -3.96 14.30
CA ASP A 179 7.40 -4.99 13.33
C ASP A 179 7.46 -4.46 11.89
N VAL A 180 6.58 -3.51 11.56
CA VAL A 180 6.56 -2.81 10.26
C VAL A 180 7.79 -1.91 10.13
N GLU A 181 8.15 -1.15 11.17
CA GLU A 181 9.37 -0.32 11.18
C GLU A 181 10.62 -1.17 10.95
N LYS A 182 10.73 -2.28 11.69
CA LYS A 182 11.83 -3.24 11.54
C LYS A 182 11.87 -3.84 10.13
N MET A 183 10.71 -4.24 9.60
CA MET A 183 10.58 -4.77 8.24
C MET A 183 11.08 -3.76 7.20
N LEU A 184 10.70 -2.48 7.31
CA LEU A 184 11.13 -1.42 6.42
C LEU A 184 12.63 -1.15 6.54
N ALA A 185 13.18 -1.07 7.76
CA ALA A 185 14.60 -0.82 7.98
C ALA A 185 15.48 -1.94 7.40
N VAL A 186 15.11 -3.20 7.64
CA VAL A 186 15.82 -4.37 7.08
C VAL A 186 15.64 -4.45 5.56
N GLY A 187 14.41 -4.19 5.07
CA GLY A 187 14.09 -4.14 3.66
C GLY A 187 14.92 -3.10 2.92
N LEU A 188 15.05 -1.90 3.47
CA LEU A 188 15.88 -0.83 2.93
C LEU A 188 17.35 -1.28 2.80
N ALA A 189 17.92 -1.88 3.84
CA ALA A 189 19.31 -2.38 3.79
C ALA A 189 19.50 -3.44 2.69
N ARG A 190 18.56 -4.39 2.57
CA ARG A 190 18.59 -5.45 1.53
C ARG A 190 18.43 -4.88 0.13
N ILE A 191 17.49 -3.96 -0.07
CA ILE A 191 17.28 -3.29 -1.35
C ILE A 191 18.52 -2.49 -1.74
N MET A 192 19.14 -1.75 -0.82
CA MET A 192 20.38 -1.03 -1.10
C MET A 192 21.51 -1.97 -1.51
N GLY A 193 21.66 -3.13 -0.84
CA GLY A 193 22.62 -4.16 -1.23
C GLY A 193 22.34 -4.73 -2.63
N PHE A 194 21.08 -5.03 -2.94
CA PHE A 194 20.66 -5.45 -4.27
C PHE A 194 20.96 -4.36 -5.30
N GLN A 195 20.64 -3.09 -5.02
CA GLN A 195 20.88 -1.99 -5.93
C GLN A 195 22.36 -1.84 -6.25
N TYR A 196 23.24 -1.91 -5.25
CA TYR A 196 24.68 -1.79 -5.44
C TYR A 196 25.23 -2.89 -6.37
N THR A 197 24.86 -4.14 -6.10
CA THR A 197 25.33 -5.31 -6.88
C THR A 197 24.73 -5.37 -8.27
N SER A 198 23.47 -4.99 -8.43
CA SER A 198 22.77 -5.05 -9.72
C SER A 198 23.10 -3.89 -10.66
N TRP A 199 23.90 -2.90 -10.25
CA TRP A 199 24.46 -1.87 -11.17
C TRP A 199 25.78 -2.31 -11.83
N SER A 200 26.32 -3.48 -11.47
CA SER A 200 27.59 -3.99 -11.99
C SER A 200 27.65 -4.09 -13.53
N TRP A 201 26.52 -4.25 -14.22
CA TRP A 201 26.49 -4.26 -15.69
C TRP A 201 26.92 -2.93 -16.30
N VAL A 202 26.73 -1.81 -15.60
CA VAL A 202 27.16 -0.48 -16.05
C VAL A 202 28.70 -0.34 -16.01
N ASP A 203 29.34 -1.13 -15.15
CA ASP A 203 30.79 -1.24 -15.03
C ASP A 203 31.36 -2.35 -15.93
N ASN A 204 30.50 -3.15 -16.56
CA ASN A 204 30.91 -4.17 -17.50
C ASN A 204 31.10 -3.59 -18.90
N GLU A 205 32.36 -3.41 -19.30
CA GLU A 205 32.74 -2.90 -20.62
C GLU A 205 32.31 -3.82 -21.79
N GLU A 206 31.91 -5.07 -21.51
CA GLU A 206 31.37 -6.00 -22.50
C GLU A 206 29.89 -5.72 -22.84
N VAL A 207 29.18 -4.94 -22.01
CA VAL A 207 27.75 -4.64 -22.21
C VAL A 207 27.56 -3.40 -23.08
N VAL A 208 28.24 -2.30 -22.74
CA VAL A 208 28.25 -1.07 -23.54
C VAL A 208 29.66 -0.45 -23.47
N PRO A 209 30.30 -0.13 -24.61
CA PRO A 209 29.80 -0.25 -25.99
C PRO A 209 29.70 -1.68 -26.52
N THR A 210 28.64 -1.97 -27.28
CA THR A 210 28.45 -3.29 -27.92
C THR A 210 29.41 -3.49 -29.10
N SER A 211 29.58 -4.74 -29.56
CA SER A 211 30.34 -5.06 -30.77
C SER A 211 29.80 -4.37 -32.03
N SER A 212 28.48 -4.14 -32.09
CA SER A 212 27.80 -3.40 -33.17
C SER A 212 27.75 -1.88 -32.95
N CYS A 213 28.51 -1.32 -31.99
CA CYS A 213 28.48 0.10 -31.68
C CYS A 213 28.95 0.96 -32.87
N THR A 214 28.15 1.95 -33.26
CA THR A 214 28.48 2.87 -34.36
C THR A 214 29.20 4.15 -33.91
N ASN A 215 29.26 4.41 -32.61
CA ASN A 215 29.98 5.56 -32.05
C ASN A 215 30.49 5.27 -30.64
N ARG A 216 31.68 4.69 -30.57
CA ARG A 216 32.29 4.20 -29.32
C ARG A 216 32.46 5.31 -28.28
N ALA A 217 33.07 6.45 -28.67
CA ALA A 217 33.32 7.57 -27.76
C ALA A 217 32.02 8.15 -27.16
N ARG A 218 30.95 8.22 -27.95
CA ARG A 218 29.64 8.65 -27.45
C ARG A 218 29.09 7.67 -26.42
N CYS A 219 29.09 6.38 -26.72
CA CYS A 219 28.52 5.36 -25.84
C CYS A 219 29.34 5.18 -24.55
N GLU A 220 30.67 5.28 -24.60
CA GLU A 220 31.53 5.29 -23.41
C GLU A 220 31.24 6.48 -22.49
N LEU A 221 30.98 7.67 -23.07
CA LEU A 221 30.54 8.81 -22.28
C LEU A 221 29.11 8.62 -21.74
N GLY A 222 28.23 8.01 -22.52
CA GLY A 222 26.87 7.65 -22.13
C GLY A 222 26.85 6.72 -20.92
N ILE A 223 27.62 5.64 -20.94
CA ILE A 223 27.65 4.66 -19.85
C ILE A 223 28.28 5.25 -18.58
N LYS A 224 29.33 6.08 -18.71
CA LYS A 224 29.90 6.82 -17.56
C LYS A 224 28.89 7.77 -16.91
N ARG A 225 28.02 8.39 -17.70
CA ARG A 225 26.94 9.25 -17.20
C ARG A 225 25.83 8.42 -16.54
N LEU A 226 25.49 7.27 -17.10
CA LEU A 226 24.54 6.34 -16.49
C LEU A 226 25.05 5.85 -15.14
N ARG A 227 26.31 5.43 -15.08
CA ARG A 227 26.97 5.03 -13.82
C ARG A 227 26.85 6.12 -12.77
N ARG A 228 27.18 7.36 -13.13
CA ARG A 228 27.06 8.49 -12.21
C ARG A 228 25.62 8.66 -11.76
N TRP A 229 24.66 8.68 -12.68
CA TRP A 229 23.24 8.80 -12.37
C TRP A 229 22.76 7.72 -11.39
N CYS A 230 23.16 6.47 -11.60
CA CYS A 230 22.82 5.33 -10.73
C CYS A 230 23.42 5.44 -9.32
N MET A 231 24.58 6.11 -9.18
CA MET A 231 25.30 6.26 -7.91
C MET A 231 25.03 7.60 -7.20
N SER A 232 24.66 8.66 -7.93
CA SER A 232 24.63 10.04 -7.42
C SER A 232 23.23 10.57 -7.11
N ASN A 233 22.18 9.87 -7.53
CA ASN A 233 20.84 10.29 -7.15
C ASN A 233 20.58 9.91 -5.69
N ALA A 234 20.84 10.83 -4.77
CA ALA A 234 20.23 10.80 -3.45
C ALA A 234 18.89 11.53 -3.54
N ARG A 235 17.87 11.07 -2.80
CA ARG A 235 16.70 11.92 -2.48
C ARG A 235 17.15 12.91 -1.40
N PHE A 236 16.41 14.01 -1.24
CA PHE A 236 16.77 15.11 -0.33
C PHE A 236 17.14 14.65 1.09
N ASP A 237 16.64 13.50 1.56
CA ASP A 237 16.89 12.96 2.91
C ASP A 237 17.33 11.46 2.94
N GLY A 238 17.96 10.92 1.89
CA GLY A 238 18.45 9.53 1.93
C GLY A 238 18.87 8.90 0.59
N PRO A 239 19.42 7.68 0.60
CA PRO A 239 19.74 6.97 -0.64
C PRO A 239 18.44 6.64 -1.36
N ALA A 240 18.33 7.06 -2.63
CA ALA A 240 17.08 6.88 -3.34
C ALA A 240 16.91 5.45 -3.85
N CYS A 241 15.70 4.93 -3.64
CA CYS A 241 15.32 3.57 -3.93
C CYS A 241 14.94 3.38 -5.42
N PHE A 242 15.91 3.42 -6.33
CA PHE A 242 15.64 3.31 -7.78
C PHE A 242 15.50 1.88 -8.29
N MET A 243 15.32 0.90 -7.40
CA MET A 243 15.26 -0.50 -7.81
C MET A 243 14.22 -0.76 -8.92
N LEU A 244 13.05 -0.13 -8.81
CA LEU A 244 11.92 -0.31 -9.72
C LEU A 244 11.72 0.86 -10.70
N SER A 245 12.60 1.88 -10.69
CA SER A 245 12.48 3.02 -11.61
C SER A 245 12.59 2.57 -13.06
N THR A 246 11.84 3.20 -13.95
CA THR A 246 11.88 2.95 -15.40
C THR A 246 13.11 3.58 -16.05
N TRP A 247 13.40 3.21 -17.29
CA TRP A 247 14.52 3.78 -18.05
C TRP A 247 14.36 5.31 -18.16
N PRO A 248 15.37 6.10 -17.73
CA PRO A 248 15.32 7.57 -17.75
C PRO A 248 15.50 8.13 -19.17
N ALA A 249 14.56 7.86 -20.07
CA ALA A 249 14.62 8.21 -21.49
C ALA A 249 14.92 9.70 -21.72
N ASN A 250 14.32 10.60 -20.94
CA ASN A 250 14.56 12.04 -21.05
C ASN A 250 16.02 12.42 -20.74
N SER A 251 16.66 11.75 -19.79
CA SER A 251 18.05 12.04 -19.40
C SER A 251 19.07 11.41 -20.36
N PHE A 252 18.69 10.33 -21.05
CA PHE A 252 19.59 9.53 -21.88
C PHE A 252 19.28 9.55 -23.39
N SER A 253 18.27 10.32 -23.81
CA SER A 253 17.97 10.53 -25.23
C SER A 253 19.20 11.04 -25.99
N GLY A 254 19.55 10.33 -27.07
CA GLY A 254 20.72 10.62 -27.91
C GLY A 254 22.08 10.43 -27.25
N ARG A 255 22.15 9.86 -26.04
CA ARG A 255 23.42 9.60 -25.32
C ARG A 255 24.10 8.31 -25.78
N PHE A 256 23.37 7.41 -26.42
CA PHE A 256 23.88 6.17 -26.99
C PHE A 256 23.61 6.13 -28.51
N CYS A 257 24.33 5.27 -29.24
CA CYS A 257 23.88 4.82 -30.55
C CYS A 257 22.76 3.79 -30.39
N GLY A 258 21.92 3.56 -31.41
CA GLY A 258 20.76 2.66 -31.32
C GLY A 258 21.05 1.31 -30.66
N TYR A 259 22.08 0.58 -31.13
CA TYR A 259 22.45 -0.72 -30.55
C TYR A 259 22.81 -0.68 -29.05
N CYS A 260 23.54 0.35 -28.62
CA CYS A 260 23.95 0.49 -27.22
C CYS A 260 22.79 1.01 -26.36
N ASP A 261 21.89 1.81 -26.94
CA ASP A 261 20.68 2.28 -26.27
C ASP A 261 19.76 1.09 -25.95
N ASP A 262 19.45 0.26 -26.96
CA ASP A 262 18.64 -0.95 -26.80
C ASP A 262 19.25 -1.90 -25.76
N THR A 263 20.57 -2.10 -25.82
CA THR A 263 21.28 -2.97 -24.88
C THR A 263 21.24 -2.42 -23.46
N ALA A 264 21.46 -1.12 -23.28
CA ALA A 264 21.39 -0.48 -21.96
C ALA A 264 19.97 -0.51 -21.39
N GLN A 265 18.94 -0.23 -22.20
CA GLN A 265 17.54 -0.34 -21.81
C GLN A 265 17.17 -1.76 -21.38
N ASN A 266 17.59 -2.77 -22.15
CA ASN A 266 17.33 -4.18 -21.83
C ASN A 266 18.03 -4.60 -20.53
N ALA A 267 19.31 -4.25 -20.34
CA ALA A 267 20.04 -4.55 -19.11
C ALA A 267 19.41 -3.85 -17.89
N PHE A 268 19.00 -2.60 -18.05
CA PHE A 268 18.31 -1.83 -17.02
C PHE A 268 16.97 -2.47 -16.64
N ASN A 269 16.15 -2.85 -17.63
CA ASN A 269 14.85 -3.48 -17.39
C ASN A 269 14.98 -4.89 -16.81
N ALA A 270 15.95 -5.69 -17.24
CA ALA A 270 16.19 -7.03 -16.71
C ALA A 270 16.49 -7.01 -15.20
N ARG A 271 17.19 -5.97 -14.72
CA ARG A 271 17.39 -5.74 -13.29
C ARG A 271 16.07 -5.44 -12.58
N ARG A 272 15.22 -4.58 -13.15
CA ARG A 272 13.92 -4.21 -12.55
C ARG A 272 13.05 -5.44 -12.33
N VAL A 273 13.00 -6.34 -13.31
CA VAL A 273 12.29 -7.63 -13.21
C VAL A 273 12.82 -8.45 -12.04
N LYS A 274 14.14 -8.63 -11.92
CA LYS A 274 14.75 -9.34 -10.79
C LYS A 274 14.46 -8.67 -9.44
N GLY A 275 14.48 -7.33 -9.40
CA GLY A 275 14.16 -6.56 -8.21
C GLY A 275 12.71 -6.73 -7.79
N TRP A 276 11.79 -6.75 -8.76
CA TRP A 276 10.37 -7.03 -8.52
C TRP A 276 10.16 -8.44 -7.98
N GLU A 277 10.71 -9.47 -8.63
CA GLU A 277 10.61 -10.87 -8.20
C GLU A 277 11.15 -11.08 -6.77
N ALA A 278 12.24 -10.39 -6.41
CA ALA A 278 12.84 -10.46 -5.08
C ALA A 278 12.16 -9.57 -4.04
N LEU A 279 11.24 -8.68 -4.43
CA LEU A 279 10.68 -7.64 -3.56
C LEU A 279 10.11 -8.18 -2.24
N PRO A 280 9.26 -9.23 -2.23
CA PRO A 280 8.73 -9.78 -0.98
C PRO A 280 9.84 -10.27 -0.05
N SER A 281 10.87 -10.91 -0.60
CA SER A 281 11.99 -11.45 0.18
C SER A 281 12.81 -10.38 0.88
N PHE A 282 12.89 -9.16 0.31
CA PHE A 282 13.54 -8.04 0.98
C PHE A 282 12.84 -7.69 2.29
N PHE A 283 11.52 -7.84 2.34
CA PHE A 283 10.72 -7.62 3.54
C PHE A 283 10.56 -8.88 4.40
N GLY A 284 11.23 -9.99 4.06
CA GLY A 284 11.15 -11.24 4.82
C GLY A 284 9.86 -12.02 4.59
N LEU A 285 9.16 -11.76 3.48
CA LEU A 285 7.92 -12.44 3.09
C LEU A 285 8.19 -13.57 2.09
N ALA A 286 7.21 -14.45 1.91
CA ALA A 286 7.21 -15.51 0.90
C ALA A 286 7.21 -14.93 -0.52
N LYS A 287 7.48 -15.76 -1.52
CA LYS A 287 7.47 -15.33 -2.92
C LYS A 287 6.06 -14.92 -3.36
N TRP A 288 5.97 -14.12 -4.42
CA TRP A 288 4.70 -13.58 -4.93
C TRP A 288 3.59 -14.62 -5.14
N ASP A 289 3.94 -15.82 -5.62
CA ASP A 289 3.01 -16.93 -5.87
C ASP A 289 2.54 -17.65 -4.60
N GLU A 290 3.24 -17.44 -3.48
CA GLU A 290 2.95 -18.04 -2.17
C GLU A 290 2.27 -17.04 -1.22
N LEU A 291 2.25 -15.74 -1.54
CA LEU A 291 1.58 -14.73 -0.72
C LEU A 291 0.08 -14.92 -0.75
N LYS A 292 -0.51 -14.94 0.45
CA LYS A 292 -1.96 -14.98 0.66
C LYS A 292 -2.34 -14.04 1.79
N ASP A 293 -3.45 -13.37 1.60
CA ASP A 293 -4.05 -12.58 2.66
C ASP A 293 -4.65 -13.52 3.72
N VAL A 294 -4.63 -13.07 4.96
CA VAL A 294 -5.29 -13.79 6.07
C VAL A 294 -6.80 -13.57 5.93
N GLU A 295 -7.55 -14.68 5.87
CA GLU A 295 -9.02 -14.71 5.95
C GLU A 295 -9.51 -14.34 7.35
#